data_AF-A0A2J4YI78-F1
#
_entry.id   AF-A0A2J4YI78-F1
#
_cell.length_a   1.000
_cell.length_b   1.000
_cell.length_c   1.000
_cell.angle_alpha   90.00
_cell.angle_beta   90.00
_cell.angle_gamma   90.00
#
_symmetry.space_group_name_H-M   'P 1'
#
loop_
_entity.id
_entity.type
_entity.pdbx_description
1 polymer ?
#
loop_
_entity_poly.entity_id
_entity_poly.type
_entity_poly.pdbx_seq_one_letter_code
_entity_poly.pdbx_strand_id
1 'polypeptide(L)'
;MNNNLPSEAIVRAVALLNNEHVIAYPTEAVFGVGCDPDSEKAVMSLLALKQRPVEKGLILIAANFEQLKPYIDDTQLSDEQLETIFSCWPGPVTFVFPACASTPRWLTGRFNSLAVRVTDHPLVVELCNAYGKPLVSTSANLSGQPPCRTTAEVYAQFGADFPVVDGATGG
;
A
#
# COMPACT_ATOMS: atom_id res chain seq x y z
N MET A 1 27.91 5.61 -12.04
CA MET A 1 27.39 6.00 -10.72
C MET A 1 26.06 6.68 -10.97
N ASN A 2 24.96 5.93 -10.95
CA ASN A 2 23.63 6.53 -11.17
C ASN A 2 23.13 7.07 -9.84
N ASN A 3 23.23 8.39 -9.67
CA ASN A 3 22.56 9.10 -8.59
C ASN A 3 21.05 9.07 -8.87
N ASN A 4 20.38 7.96 -8.53
CA ASN A 4 18.93 7.89 -8.51
C ASN A 4 18.42 8.61 -7.27
N LEU A 5 18.47 9.95 -7.30
CA LEU A 5 17.66 10.75 -6.40
C LEU A 5 16.19 10.48 -6.72
N PRO A 6 15.32 10.30 -5.71
CA PRO A 6 13.89 10.11 -5.96
C PRO A 6 13.33 11.27 -6.77
N SER A 7 12.38 10.99 -7.66
CA SER A 7 11.67 12.05 -8.39
C SER A 7 11.01 13.05 -7.44
N GLU A 8 10.83 14.31 -7.87
CA GLU A 8 10.16 15.35 -7.07
C GLU A 8 8.74 14.92 -6.63
N ALA A 9 8.04 14.17 -7.48
CA ALA A 9 6.74 13.58 -7.17
C ALA A 9 6.81 12.61 -5.98
N ILE A 10 7.84 11.76 -5.91
CA ILE A 10 8.03 10.83 -4.80
C ILE A 10 8.45 11.56 -3.52
N VAL A 11 9.33 12.55 -3.61
CA VAL A 11 9.70 13.38 -2.46
C VAL A 11 8.46 14.05 -1.86
N ARG A 12 7.59 14.61 -2.69
CA ARG A 12 6.33 15.21 -2.25
C ARG A 12 5.38 14.17 -1.64
N ALA A 13 5.26 12.99 -2.24
CA ALA A 13 4.44 11.91 -1.72
C ALA A 13 4.91 11.44 -0.33
N VAL A 14 6.21 11.25 -0.15
CA VAL A 14 6.83 10.91 1.13
C VAL A 14 6.57 12.00 2.17
N ALA A 15 6.68 13.27 1.80
CA ALA A 15 6.34 14.37 2.71
C ALA A 15 4.87 14.33 3.14
N LEU A 16 3.94 14.03 2.24
CA LEU A 16 2.51 13.90 2.56
C LEU A 16 2.25 12.71 3.50
N LEU A 17 2.88 11.56 3.24
CA LEU A 17 2.79 10.38 4.09
C LEU A 17 3.31 10.66 5.51
N ASN A 18 4.46 11.34 5.64
CA ASN A 18 5.02 11.77 6.92
C ASN A 18 4.11 12.77 7.67
N ASN A 19 3.23 13.48 6.96
CA ASN A 19 2.22 14.37 7.52
C ASN A 19 0.85 13.69 7.68
N GLU A 20 0.82 12.36 7.68
CA GLU A 20 -0.38 11.54 7.92
C GLU A 20 -1.49 11.74 6.87
N HIS A 21 -1.13 12.12 5.65
CA HIS A 21 -2.08 12.28 4.54
C HIS A 21 -2.25 10.99 3.73
N VAL A 22 -3.41 10.89 3.07
CA VAL A 22 -3.69 9.87 2.07
C VAL A 22 -3.22 10.37 0.71
N ILE A 23 -2.59 9.48 -0.06
CA ILE A 23 -2.15 9.72 -1.43
C ILE A 23 -2.75 8.67 -2.37
N ALA A 24 -2.88 9.01 -3.66
CA ALA A 24 -3.11 8.03 -4.72
C ALA A 24 -1.84 7.76 -5.52
N TYR A 25 -1.70 6.55 -6.05
CA TYR A 25 -0.57 6.15 -6.89
C TYR A 25 -0.98 5.02 -7.83
N PRO A 26 -0.36 4.90 -9.03
CA PRO A 26 -0.62 3.79 -9.92
C PRO A 26 -0.07 2.48 -9.36
N THR A 27 -0.79 1.38 -9.60
CA THR A 27 -0.33 0.01 -9.34
C THR A 27 -0.42 -0.82 -10.61
N GLU A 28 -0.18 -2.13 -10.51
CA GLU A 28 -0.10 -3.05 -11.65
C GLU A 28 -1.40 -3.08 -12.48
N ALA A 29 -2.57 -2.90 -11.85
CA ALA A 29 -3.86 -3.02 -12.53
C ALA A 29 -4.69 -1.73 -12.56
N VAL A 30 -4.67 -0.97 -11.46
CA VAL A 30 -5.50 0.22 -11.22
C VAL A 30 -4.73 1.19 -10.33
N PHE A 31 -5.24 2.39 -10.11
CA PHE A 31 -4.73 3.25 -9.06
C PHE A 31 -5.09 2.69 -7.69
N GLY A 32 -4.17 2.83 -6.75
CA GLY A 32 -4.39 2.64 -5.32
C GLY A 32 -4.54 3.99 -4.62
N VAL A 33 -5.17 3.97 -3.46
CA VAL A 33 -5.04 5.00 -2.42
C VAL A 33 -4.42 4.37 -1.19
N GLY A 34 -3.49 5.10 -0.57
CA GLY A 34 -2.69 4.59 0.52
C GLY A 34 -2.18 5.66 1.47
N CYS A 35 -1.66 5.20 2.60
CA CYS A 35 -1.20 6.04 3.69
C CYS A 35 -0.18 5.32 4.58
N ASP A 36 0.32 6.01 5.60
CA ASP A 36 1.21 5.45 6.61
C ASP A 36 0.51 4.33 7.41
N PRO A 37 1.04 3.08 7.43
CA PRO A 37 0.49 1.99 8.23
C PRO A 37 0.56 2.21 9.75
N ASP A 38 1.51 3.01 10.22
CA ASP A 38 1.77 3.25 11.65
C ASP A 38 0.95 4.42 12.19
N SER A 39 0.34 5.25 11.33
CA SER A 39 -0.52 6.34 11.75
C SER A 39 -1.99 5.90 11.76
N GLU A 40 -2.54 5.69 12.96
CA GLU A 40 -3.97 5.45 13.14
C GLU A 40 -4.81 6.56 12.48
N LYS A 41 -4.38 7.81 12.61
CA LYS A 41 -5.09 8.96 12.02
C LYS A 41 -5.14 8.89 10.49
N ALA A 42 -4.02 8.54 9.84
CA ALA A 42 -3.97 8.41 8.39
C ALA A 42 -4.86 7.25 7.92
N VAL A 43 -4.80 6.11 8.64
CA VAL A 43 -5.62 4.93 8.34
C VAL A 43 -7.11 5.21 8.52
N MET A 44 -7.52 5.87 9.61
CA MET A 44 -8.91 6.24 9.82
C MET A 44 -9.41 7.24 8.77
N SER A 45 -8.56 8.17 8.32
CA SER A 45 -8.87 9.09 7.22
C SER A 45 -9.09 8.35 5.90
N LEU A 46 -8.23 7.37 5.59
CA LEU A 46 -8.41 6.50 4.42
C LEU A 46 -9.70 5.67 4.51
N LEU A 47 -9.99 5.08 5.67
CA LEU A 47 -11.21 4.29 5.88
C LEU A 47 -12.48 5.14 5.74
N ALA A 48 -12.47 6.36 6.28
CA ALA A 48 -13.56 7.33 6.13
C ALA A 48 -13.75 7.72 4.66
N LEU A 49 -12.67 8.06 3.96
CA LEU A 49 -12.68 8.37 2.52
C LEU A 49 -13.31 7.23 1.70
N LYS A 50 -12.98 5.99 2.07
CA LYS A 50 -13.44 4.77 1.40
C LYS A 50 -14.80 4.27 1.88
N GLN A 51 -15.38 4.88 2.92
CA GLN A 51 -16.54 4.37 3.66
C GLN A 51 -16.40 2.88 3.98
N ARG A 52 -15.18 2.47 4.37
CA ARG A 52 -14.81 1.07 4.61
C ARG A 52 -14.77 0.81 6.11
N PRO A 53 -15.45 -0.23 6.61
CA PRO A 53 -15.34 -0.61 8.01
C PRO A 53 -13.95 -1.16 8.32
N VAL A 54 -13.35 -0.70 9.43
CA VAL A 54 -12.02 -1.13 9.92
C VAL A 54 -11.93 -2.64 10.13
N GLU A 55 -13.03 -3.27 10.53
CA GLU A 55 -13.16 -4.71 10.83
C GLU A 55 -12.68 -5.63 9.69
N LYS A 56 -12.74 -5.14 8.44
CA LYS A 56 -12.34 -5.90 7.25
C LYS A 56 -10.83 -6.03 7.08
N GLY A 57 -10.05 -5.25 7.82
CA GLY A 57 -8.61 -5.12 7.61
C GLY A 57 -8.25 -4.46 6.27
N LEU A 58 -6.96 -4.23 6.13
CA LEU A 58 -6.32 -3.56 5.01
C LEU A 58 -5.15 -4.40 4.46
N ILE A 59 -4.62 -3.98 3.31
CA ILE A 59 -3.48 -4.62 2.67
C ILE A 59 -2.25 -3.72 2.87
N LEU A 60 -1.09 -4.31 3.18
CA LEU A 60 0.19 -3.61 3.06
C LEU A 60 0.87 -3.95 1.73
N ILE A 61 1.39 -2.94 1.06
CA ILE A 61 2.22 -3.08 -0.14
C ILE A 61 3.64 -2.62 0.17
N ALA A 62 4.64 -3.38 -0.26
CA ALA A 62 6.05 -3.14 0.05
C ALA A 62 6.93 -3.31 -1.18
N ALA A 63 8.10 -2.67 -1.16
CA ALA A 63 9.14 -2.85 -2.17
C ALA A 63 9.90 -4.18 -2.01
N ASN A 64 9.97 -4.71 -0.79
CA ASN A 64 10.66 -5.94 -0.45
C ASN A 64 10.03 -6.60 0.77
N PHE A 65 10.39 -7.85 1.03
CA PHE A 65 9.81 -8.63 2.12
C PHE A 65 10.23 -8.12 3.51
N GLU A 66 11.44 -7.58 3.63
CA GLU A 66 12.01 -7.07 4.87
C GLU A 66 11.16 -5.93 5.47
N GLN A 67 10.59 -5.07 4.63
CA GLN A 67 9.66 -4.02 5.03
C GLN A 67 8.37 -4.55 5.68
N LEU A 68 7.99 -5.80 5.42
CA LEU A 68 6.77 -6.41 5.96
C LEU A 68 7.00 -7.08 7.31
N LYS A 69 8.22 -7.52 7.61
CA LYS A 69 8.57 -8.27 8.84
C LYS A 69 8.14 -7.61 10.16
N PRO A 70 8.09 -6.27 10.30
CA PRO A 70 7.56 -5.66 11.52
C PRO A 70 6.05 -5.91 11.77
N TYR A 71 5.31 -6.31 10.73
CA TYR A 71 3.84 -6.43 10.76
C TYR A 71 3.33 -7.88 10.67
N ILE A 72 4.17 -8.81 10.22
CA ILE A 72 3.81 -10.20 9.98
C ILE A 72 4.72 -11.15 10.76
N ASP A 73 4.14 -12.26 11.21
CA ASP A 73 4.87 -13.35 11.84
C ASP A 73 5.09 -14.47 10.81
N ASP A 74 6.31 -14.52 10.26
CA ASP A 74 6.76 -15.54 9.32
C ASP A 74 7.32 -16.79 10.01
N THR A 75 7.45 -16.81 11.34
CA THR A 75 8.03 -17.94 12.10
C THR A 75 7.13 -19.18 12.11
N GLN A 76 5.86 -19.01 11.76
CA GLN A 76 4.87 -20.08 11.68
C GLN A 76 4.82 -20.75 10.30
N LEU A 77 5.61 -20.27 9.33
CA LEU A 77 5.64 -20.81 7.98
C LEU A 77 6.77 -21.81 7.79
N SER A 78 6.52 -22.86 7.02
CA SER A 78 7.57 -23.77 6.58
C SER A 78 8.41 -23.15 5.45
N ASP A 79 9.62 -23.67 5.27
CA ASP A 79 10.50 -23.26 4.17
C ASP A 79 9.84 -23.44 2.80
N GLU A 80 9.06 -24.51 2.60
CA GLU A 80 8.32 -24.77 1.35
C GLU A 80 7.20 -23.73 1.10
N GLN A 81 6.53 -23.28 2.16
CA GLN A 81 5.53 -22.21 2.05
C GLN A 81 6.20 -20.88 1.68
N LEU A 82 7.33 -20.56 2.32
CA LEU A 82 8.11 -19.37 2.01
C LEU A 82 8.65 -19.40 0.57
N GLU A 83 9.17 -20.53 0.12
CA GLU A 83 9.62 -20.73 -1.27
C GLU A 83 8.47 -20.50 -2.26
N THR A 84 7.28 -21.04 -1.99
CA THR A 84 6.09 -20.82 -2.83
C THR A 84 5.72 -19.34 -2.89
N ILE A 85 5.73 -18.65 -1.75
CA ILE A 85 5.41 -17.22 -1.67
C ILE A 85 6.44 -16.40 -2.47
N PHE A 86 7.73 -16.64 -2.25
CA PHE A 86 8.81 -15.94 -2.96
C PHE A 86 8.87 -16.28 -4.44
N SER A 87 8.36 -17.43 -4.88
CA SER A 87 8.22 -17.74 -6.31
C SER A 87 7.18 -16.84 -7.02
N CYS A 88 6.23 -16.29 -6.25
CA CYS A 88 5.18 -15.40 -6.74
C CYS A 88 5.51 -13.90 -6.57
N TRP A 89 6.59 -13.58 -5.86
CA TRP A 89 6.99 -12.21 -5.53
C TRP A 89 8.40 -11.88 -6.03
N PRO A 90 8.67 -10.64 -6.46
CA PRO A 90 7.75 -9.51 -6.59
C PRO A 90 6.66 -9.73 -7.64
N GLY A 91 5.44 -9.25 -7.39
CA GLY A 91 4.33 -9.45 -8.34
C GLY A 91 2.94 -9.10 -7.80
N PRO A 92 1.87 -9.40 -8.55
CA PRO A 92 0.52 -8.94 -8.25
C PRO A 92 -0.18 -9.73 -7.13
N VAL A 93 0.38 -10.88 -6.73
CA VAL A 93 -0.24 -11.79 -5.77
C VAL A 93 -0.22 -11.18 -4.36
N THR A 94 -1.33 -11.28 -3.64
CA THR A 94 -1.41 -10.88 -2.22
C THR A 94 -1.55 -12.13 -1.37
N PHE A 95 -0.73 -12.26 -0.34
CA PHE A 95 -0.79 -13.36 0.61
C PHE A 95 -1.29 -12.87 1.98
N VAL A 96 -1.90 -13.75 2.75
CA VAL A 96 -2.34 -13.47 4.12
C VAL A 96 -1.43 -14.20 5.09
N PHE A 97 -0.75 -13.45 5.95
CA PHE A 97 0.17 -13.97 6.96
C PHE A 97 -0.44 -13.85 8.35
N PRO A 98 -0.05 -14.71 9.31
CA PRO A 98 -0.21 -14.38 10.72
C PRO A 98 0.38 -12.99 11.00
N ALA A 99 -0.30 -12.17 11.79
CA ALA A 99 0.18 -10.85 12.16
C ALA A 99 0.99 -10.94 13.46
N CYS A 100 2.01 -10.10 13.62
CA CYS A 100 2.66 -9.94 14.92
C CYS A 100 1.63 -9.45 15.97
N ALA A 101 1.85 -9.79 17.24
CA ALA A 101 0.99 -9.29 18.33
C ALA A 101 1.03 -7.75 18.46
N SER A 102 2.13 -7.12 18.02
CA SER A 102 2.31 -5.67 17.97
C SER A 102 1.62 -5.00 16.77
N THR A 103 1.16 -5.78 15.77
CA THR A 103 0.55 -5.22 14.57
C THR A 103 -0.76 -4.53 14.91
N PRO A 104 -0.94 -3.24 14.57
CA PRO A 104 -2.12 -2.50 14.96
C PRO A 104 -3.44 -3.10 14.45
N ARG A 105 -4.49 -3.01 15.29
CA ARG A 105 -5.82 -3.51 14.95
C ARG A 105 -6.50 -2.75 13.82
N TRP A 106 -6.10 -1.51 13.55
CA TRP A 106 -6.59 -0.78 12.38
C TRP A 106 -6.08 -1.37 11.06
N LEU A 107 -5.00 -2.17 11.08
CA LEU A 107 -4.49 -2.89 9.91
C LEU A 107 -5.15 -4.28 9.77
N THR A 108 -5.22 -5.04 10.87
CA THR A 108 -5.73 -6.43 10.87
C THR A 108 -7.25 -6.52 10.97
N GLY A 109 -7.93 -5.45 11.38
CA GLY A 109 -9.36 -5.43 11.65
C GLY A 109 -9.71 -6.40 12.79
N ARG A 110 -10.67 -7.30 12.53
CA ARG A 110 -11.06 -8.34 13.50
C ARG A 110 -10.16 -9.58 13.50
N PHE A 111 -9.20 -9.68 12.58
CA PHE A 111 -8.40 -10.89 12.37
C PHE A 111 -7.08 -10.85 13.14
N ASN A 112 -6.42 -12.01 13.26
CA ASN A 112 -5.04 -12.13 13.77
C ASN A 112 -4.04 -12.35 12.61
N SER A 113 -4.43 -11.90 11.43
CA SER A 113 -3.68 -12.03 10.19
C SER A 113 -3.72 -10.72 9.41
N LEU A 114 -2.76 -10.55 8.51
CA LEU A 114 -2.61 -9.36 7.68
C LEU A 114 -2.38 -9.75 6.23
N ALA A 115 -3.08 -9.06 5.32
CA ALA A 115 -2.85 -9.21 3.89
C ALA A 115 -1.67 -8.33 3.48
N VAL A 116 -0.69 -8.90 2.78
CA VAL A 116 0.53 -8.20 2.36
C VAL A 116 0.91 -8.57 0.93
N ARG A 117 1.61 -7.66 0.26
CA ARG A 117 2.10 -7.84 -1.11
C ARG A 117 3.48 -7.19 -1.31
N VAL A 118 4.41 -7.93 -1.91
CA VAL A 118 5.65 -7.37 -2.46
C VAL A 118 5.43 -7.09 -3.94
N THR A 119 5.42 -5.82 -4.33
CA THR A 119 5.08 -5.38 -5.69
C THR A 119 6.31 -5.32 -6.59
N ASP A 120 6.10 -5.58 -7.89
CA ASP A 120 7.07 -5.33 -8.96
C ASP A 120 6.83 -4.00 -9.69
N HIS A 121 5.82 -3.21 -9.27
CA HIS A 121 5.49 -1.93 -9.92
C HIS A 121 6.58 -0.88 -9.63
N PRO A 122 7.35 -0.43 -10.64
CA PRO A 122 8.59 0.34 -10.40
C PRO A 122 8.39 1.60 -9.56
N LEU A 123 7.30 2.34 -9.81
CA LEU A 123 6.98 3.56 -9.07
C LEU A 123 6.62 3.28 -7.60
N VAL A 124 5.93 2.18 -7.31
CA VAL A 124 5.57 1.84 -5.93
C VAL A 124 6.78 1.30 -5.18
N VAL A 125 7.64 0.54 -5.87
CA VAL A 125 8.94 0.12 -5.35
C VAL A 125 9.79 1.33 -4.98
N GLU A 126 9.92 2.32 -5.86
CA GLU A 126 10.65 3.57 -5.59
C GLU A 126 10.03 4.34 -4.42
N LEU A 127 8.70 4.46 -4.38
CA LEU A 127 7.97 5.15 -3.31
C LEU A 127 8.20 4.47 -1.94
N CYS A 128 8.04 3.15 -1.83
CA CYS A 128 8.24 2.42 -0.57
C CYS A 128 9.71 2.43 -0.14
N ASN A 129 10.66 2.39 -1.08
CA ASN A 129 12.09 2.52 -0.78
C ASN A 129 12.44 3.93 -0.28
N ALA A 130 11.92 4.97 -0.94
CA ALA A 130 12.13 6.36 -0.53
C ALA A 130 11.46 6.68 0.82
N TYR A 131 10.31 6.06 1.09
CA TYR A 131 9.61 6.19 2.36
C TYR A 131 10.26 5.37 3.48
N GLY A 132 10.92 4.26 3.14
CA GLY A 132 11.63 3.37 4.06
C GLY A 132 10.76 2.30 4.72
N LYS A 133 9.47 2.22 4.39
CA LYS A 133 8.52 1.25 4.97
C LYS A 133 7.34 0.98 4.01
N PRO A 134 6.47 -0.02 4.27
CA PRO A 134 5.38 -0.33 3.38
C PRO A 134 4.28 0.74 3.46
N LEU A 135 3.33 0.69 2.53
CA LEU A 135 2.13 1.52 2.54
C LEU A 135 0.90 0.67 2.80
N VAL A 136 -0.07 1.23 3.52
CA VAL A 136 -1.46 0.74 3.42
C VAL A 136 -1.93 0.98 1.99
N SER A 137 -2.58 -0.01 1.39
CA SER A 137 -3.04 0.07 -0.01
C SER A 137 -4.45 -0.47 -0.18
N THR A 138 -5.30 0.28 -0.88
CA THR A 138 -6.61 -0.19 -1.37
C THR A 138 -6.91 0.47 -2.72
N SER A 139 -7.84 -0.07 -3.50
CA SER A 139 -8.16 0.49 -4.83
C SER A 139 -8.64 1.94 -4.74
N ALA A 140 -8.23 2.78 -5.70
CA ALA A 140 -8.68 4.16 -5.83
C ALA A 140 -10.09 4.19 -6.43
N ASN A 141 -11.10 4.08 -5.59
CA ASN A 141 -12.50 4.34 -5.94
C ASN A 141 -13.31 4.76 -4.72
N LEU A 142 -14.36 5.55 -4.92
CA LEU A 142 -15.39 5.69 -3.89
C LEU A 142 -16.22 4.40 -3.79
N SER A 143 -16.87 4.21 -2.65
CA SER A 143 -17.72 3.03 -2.43
C SER A 143 -18.80 2.94 -3.51
N GLY A 144 -18.88 1.78 -4.18
CA GLY A 144 -19.81 1.54 -5.29
C GLY A 144 -19.37 2.06 -6.67
N GLN A 145 -18.25 2.79 -6.78
CA GLN A 145 -17.70 3.28 -8.04
C GLN A 145 -16.64 2.34 -8.63
N PRO A 146 -16.41 2.35 -9.96
CA PRO A 146 -15.33 1.60 -10.58
C PRO A 146 -13.95 2.11 -10.12
N PRO A 147 -12.93 1.23 -10.06
CA PRO A 147 -11.56 1.63 -9.77
C PRO A 147 -11.01 2.57 -10.83
N CYS A 148 -10.30 3.61 -10.39
CA CYS A 148 -9.62 4.55 -11.26
C CYS A 148 -8.41 3.88 -11.92
N ARG A 149 -8.20 4.15 -13.21
CA ARG A 149 -7.04 3.71 -14.00
C ARG A 149 -6.16 4.87 -14.45
N THR A 150 -6.64 6.10 -14.31
CA THR A 150 -5.90 7.30 -14.70
C THR A 150 -5.93 8.33 -13.58
N THR A 151 -4.93 9.21 -13.53
CA THR A 151 -4.93 10.39 -12.65
C THR A 151 -6.22 11.22 -12.83
N ALA A 152 -6.71 11.37 -14.06
CA ALA A 152 -7.93 12.12 -14.35
C ALA A 152 -9.17 11.52 -13.66
N GLU A 153 -9.29 10.19 -13.65
CA GLU A 153 -10.35 9.49 -12.94
C GLU A 153 -10.22 9.65 -11.42
N VAL A 154 -8.99 9.66 -10.89
CA VAL A 154 -8.74 9.94 -9.46
C VAL A 154 -9.24 11.33 -9.11
N TYR A 155 -8.86 12.37 -9.88
CA TYR A 155 -9.36 13.72 -9.64
C TYR A 155 -10.87 13.84 -9.78
N ALA A 156 -11.48 13.13 -10.73
CA ALA A 156 -12.93 13.14 -10.91
C ALA A 156 -13.68 12.53 -9.71
N GLN A 157 -13.13 11.49 -9.07
CA GLN A 157 -13.76 10.86 -7.91
C GLN A 157 -13.40 11.51 -6.58
N PHE A 158 -12.14 11.92 -6.39
CA PHE A 158 -11.61 12.35 -5.10
C PHE A 158 -11.39 13.87 -4.98
N GLY A 159 -11.58 14.62 -6.07
CA GLY A 159 -11.40 16.07 -6.14
C GLY A 159 -10.09 16.48 -6.81
N ALA A 160 -10.09 17.66 -7.43
CA ALA A 160 -8.97 18.17 -8.22
C ALA A 160 -7.68 18.40 -7.40
N ASP A 161 -7.81 18.64 -6.09
CA ASP A 161 -6.68 18.86 -5.18
C ASP A 161 -6.21 17.58 -4.48
N PHE A 162 -6.76 16.41 -4.84
CA PHE A 162 -6.37 15.15 -4.20
C PHE A 162 -4.90 14.84 -4.49
N PRO A 163 -4.09 14.42 -3.51
CA PRO A 163 -2.67 14.17 -3.78
C PRO A 163 -2.48 12.89 -4.60
N VAL A 164 -1.94 13.01 -5.81
CA VAL A 164 -1.67 11.88 -6.71
C VAL A 164 -0.19 11.85 -7.09
N VAL A 165 0.41 10.65 -7.05
CA VAL A 165 1.69 10.38 -7.68
C VAL A 165 1.42 9.98 -9.13
N ASP A 166 1.76 10.86 -10.07
CA ASP A 166 1.49 10.62 -11.49
C ASP A 166 2.33 9.48 -12.05
N GLY A 167 1.69 8.63 -12.85
CA GLY A 167 2.33 7.52 -13.56
C GLY A 167 1.31 6.66 -14.27
N ALA A 168 1.79 5.69 -15.05
CA ALA A 168 0.94 4.72 -15.73
C ALA A 168 0.70 3.49 -14.83
N THR A 169 -0.49 2.89 -14.96
CA THR A 169 -0.73 1.53 -14.45
C THR A 169 0.05 0.51 -15.28
N GLY A 170 0.31 -0.67 -14.72
CA GLY A 170 1.08 -1.73 -15.39
C GLY A 170 0.35 -2.50 -16.49
N GLY A 171 -0.98 -2.37 -16.60
CA GLY A 171 -1.82 -3.09 -17.56
C GLY A 171 -2.75 -2.20 -18.36
#